data_AF-A0A017TBD8-F1
#
_entry.id   AF-A0A017TBD8-F1
#
_cell.length_a   1.000
_cell.length_b   1.000
_cell.length_c   1.000
_cell.angle_alpha   90.00
_cell.angle_beta   90.00
_cell.angle_gamma   90.00
#
_symmetry.space_group_name_H-M   'P 1'
#
loop_
_entity.id
_entity.type
_entity.pdbx_description
1 polymer ?
#
loop_
_entity_poly.entity_id
_entity_poly.type
_entity_poly.pdbx_seq_one_letter_code
_entity_poly.pdbx_strand_id
1 'polypeptide(L)'
;MRGVRGVCSEREVRAGCVSVGGREVVRATDIGYHAAMSATWWIYSPLAPQAMRDLEAECERAVEAFLEEHPGCDDEVAEVLAGGELRSLDEVKEGYARYRTKLSAAVAARVEACRSVMTLERPGDLDVDALQVSVLRYLLERTGEALVMFNDYPLVPSEHALENLAEKEGAEGFGATPAAPKPRRARMPATAGAAKVGSAKAGSAKAGAAKAGSAKAATAEVEEDATGEERAARVEHLLSAARDNPELSIDVVEVLRKTPDLGRRYAALLIEEGSQADASAAKSLRAAPEEVASVADKLEAALRAVTG
;
A
#
# COMPACT_ATOMS: atom_id res chain seq x y z
N MET A 1 71.28 -12.07 4.54
CA MET A 1 70.83 -11.11 5.58
C MET A 1 71.00 -9.69 5.07
N ARG A 2 69.90 -9.02 4.73
CA ARG A 2 69.64 -7.55 4.73
C ARG A 2 68.34 -7.35 3.94
N GLY A 3 67.23 -7.32 4.66
CA GLY A 3 65.91 -7.00 4.12
C GLY A 3 65.67 -5.50 4.25
N VAL A 4 65.40 -4.85 3.11
CA VAL A 4 65.01 -3.45 3.02
C VAL A 4 63.48 -3.36 3.04
N ARG A 5 62.98 -2.41 3.83
CA ARG A 5 61.55 -2.09 4.02
C ARG A 5 60.96 -1.51 2.74
N GLY A 6 59.81 -2.01 2.31
CA GLY A 6 58.93 -1.35 1.36
C GLY A 6 57.73 -0.78 2.10
N VAL A 7 57.58 0.54 2.07
CA VAL A 7 56.44 1.30 2.58
C VAL A 7 55.39 1.33 1.47
N CYS A 8 54.18 0.82 1.73
CA CYS A 8 53.03 1.06 0.85
C CYS A 8 52.19 2.20 1.44
N SER A 9 52.16 3.32 0.73
CA SER A 9 51.29 4.46 1.00
C SER A 9 49.89 4.25 0.43
N GLU A 10 48.89 4.60 1.22
CA GLU A 10 47.54 4.91 0.77
C GLU A 10 47.57 6.02 -0.30
N ARG A 11 46.90 5.78 -1.44
CA ARG A 11 46.10 6.76 -2.18
C ARG A 11 45.43 6.12 -3.39
N GLU A 12 44.21 6.60 -3.65
CA GLU A 12 43.39 6.40 -4.85
C GLU A 12 42.73 5.02 -5.06
N VAL A 13 41.53 4.86 -4.52
CA VAL A 13 40.48 4.10 -5.22
C VAL A 13 39.41 5.09 -5.65
N ARG A 14 39.64 5.64 -6.85
CA ARG A 14 38.63 6.33 -7.66
C ARG A 14 37.65 5.29 -8.19
N ALA A 15 36.39 5.71 -8.29
CA ALA A 15 35.29 5.02 -8.93
C ALA A 15 35.72 4.34 -10.25
N GLY A 16 35.62 3.01 -10.27
CA GLY A 16 35.85 2.19 -11.44
C GLY A 16 34.74 1.16 -11.56
N CYS A 17 33.71 1.48 -12.35
CA CYS A 17 32.83 0.47 -12.93
C CYS A 17 33.68 -0.42 -13.83
N VAL A 18 34.06 -1.59 -13.32
CA VAL A 18 34.65 -2.66 -14.13
C VAL A 18 33.50 -3.52 -14.65
N SER A 19 33.11 -3.27 -15.90
CA SER A 19 32.20 -4.15 -16.65
C SER A 19 33.00 -5.35 -17.14
N VAL A 20 32.78 -6.52 -16.53
CA VAL A 20 33.30 -7.81 -17.00
C VAL A 20 32.13 -8.78 -17.10
N GLY A 21 31.78 -9.13 -18.34
CA GLY A 21 30.78 -10.14 -18.66
C GLY A 21 29.39 -9.54 -18.87
N GLY A 22 29.00 -9.37 -20.14
CA GLY A 22 27.71 -8.87 -20.59
C GLY A 22 26.51 -9.73 -20.16
N ARG A 23 26.15 -9.64 -18.88
CA ARG A 23 24.80 -9.86 -18.38
C ARG A 23 24.46 -8.64 -17.55
N GLU A 24 23.57 -7.83 -18.09
CA GLU A 24 22.87 -6.80 -17.35
C GLU A 24 22.05 -7.52 -16.28
N VAL A 25 22.62 -7.63 -15.07
CA VAL A 25 21.85 -8.03 -13.89
C VAL A 25 21.07 -6.79 -13.51
N VAL A 26 19.90 -6.64 -14.14
CA VAL A 26 18.87 -5.74 -13.64
C VAL A 26 18.60 -6.17 -12.20
N ARG A 27 18.99 -5.32 -11.24
CA ARG A 27 18.62 -5.52 -9.83
C ARG A 27 17.10 -5.55 -9.80
N ALA A 28 16.54 -6.71 -9.50
CA ALA A 28 15.12 -6.92 -9.26
C ALA A 28 14.72 -6.30 -7.91
N THR A 29 14.93 -4.99 -7.75
CA THR A 29 14.39 -4.21 -6.64
C THR A 29 13.22 -3.32 -7.08
N ASP A 30 12.97 -3.19 -8.39
CA ASP A 30 11.76 -2.54 -8.94
C ASP A 30 10.78 -3.59 -9.47
N ILE A 31 10.25 -4.43 -8.57
CA ILE A 31 9.02 -5.16 -8.88
C ILE A 31 7.89 -4.35 -8.27
N GLY A 32 7.20 -3.58 -9.13
CA GLY A 32 5.96 -2.91 -8.80
C GLY A 32 4.95 -3.90 -8.25
N TYR A 33 4.89 -3.96 -6.93
CA TYR A 33 3.92 -4.68 -6.12
C TYR A 33 2.95 -3.62 -5.58
N HIS A 34 2.18 -2.98 -6.46
CA HIS A 34 1.05 -2.12 -6.08
C HIS A 34 -0.28 -2.90 -6.08
N ALA A 35 -0.25 -4.20 -5.73
CA ALA A 35 -1.46 -4.81 -5.22
C ALA A 35 -1.72 -4.13 -3.87
N ALA A 36 -2.72 -3.26 -3.82
CA ALA A 36 -3.14 -2.49 -2.65
C ALA A 36 -3.71 -3.41 -1.55
N MET A 37 -2.91 -4.34 -1.04
CA MET A 37 -3.07 -4.79 0.33
C MET A 37 -2.84 -3.54 1.15
N SER A 38 -3.90 -3.03 1.79
CA SER A 38 -3.80 -1.91 2.70
C SER A 38 -2.67 -2.21 3.67
N ALA A 39 -1.53 -1.56 3.47
CA ALA A 39 -0.41 -1.72 4.36
C ALA A 39 -0.91 -1.32 5.74
N THR A 40 -0.52 -2.07 6.75
CA THR A 40 -0.80 -1.71 8.14
C THR A 40 0.54 -1.74 8.83
N TRP A 41 0.90 -0.65 9.49
CA TRP A 41 2.10 -0.61 10.30
C TRP A 41 1.73 -0.55 11.77
N TRP A 42 2.59 -1.12 12.61
CA TRP A 42 2.38 -1.15 14.05
C TRP A 42 3.60 -0.59 14.78
N ILE A 43 3.36 0.26 15.77
CA ILE A 43 4.37 0.76 16.70
C ILE A 43 4.06 0.19 18.08
N TYR A 44 4.90 -0.73 18.54
CA TYR A 44 4.85 -1.30 19.88
C TYR A 44 5.73 -0.45 20.80
N SER A 45 5.19 0.06 21.90
CA SER A 45 5.90 1.01 22.75
C SER A 45 5.81 0.65 24.24
N PRO A 46 6.84 1.01 25.04
CA PRO A 46 6.77 0.92 26.49
C PRO A 46 5.82 1.94 27.13
N LEU A 47 5.29 2.92 26.37
CA LEU A 47 4.33 3.88 26.87
C LEU A 47 3.08 3.20 27.44
N ALA A 48 2.54 3.76 28.52
CA ALA A 48 1.26 3.33 29.05
C ALA A 48 0.14 3.60 28.01
N PRO A 49 -0.93 2.79 27.97
CA PRO A 49 -2.02 2.98 26.99
C PRO A 49 -2.61 4.39 26.94
N GLN A 50 -2.74 5.06 28.09
CA GLN A 50 -3.22 6.45 28.12
C GLN A 50 -2.24 7.42 27.46
N ALA A 51 -0.93 7.28 27.73
CA ALA A 51 0.08 8.12 27.10
C ALA A 51 0.14 7.91 25.57
N MET A 52 -0.14 6.69 25.10
CA MET A 52 -0.24 6.41 23.67
C MET A 52 -1.45 7.10 23.03
N ARG A 53 -2.61 7.13 23.70
CA ARG A 53 -3.80 7.87 23.24
C ARG A 53 -3.57 9.39 23.25
N ASP A 54 -2.86 9.89 24.26
CA ASP A 54 -2.51 11.30 24.32
C ASP A 54 -1.59 11.68 23.14
N LEU A 55 -0.65 10.79 22.77
CA LEU A 55 0.23 10.95 21.61
C LEU A 55 -0.52 10.87 20.26
N GLU A 56 -1.48 9.95 20.12
CA GLU A 56 -2.39 9.89 18.96
C GLU A 56 -3.11 11.22 18.76
N ALA A 57 -3.79 11.73 19.80
CA ALA A 57 -4.51 12.99 19.73
C ALA A 57 -3.58 14.19 19.48
N GLU A 58 -2.33 14.13 19.97
CA GLU A 58 -1.30 15.13 19.67
C GLU A 58 -0.87 15.10 18.20
N CYS A 59 -0.66 13.91 17.64
CA CYS A 59 -0.32 13.71 16.25
C CYS A 59 -1.45 14.18 15.32
N GLU A 60 -2.71 13.84 15.63
CA GLU A 60 -3.89 14.29 14.88
C GLU A 60 -3.94 15.82 14.80
N ARG A 61 -3.78 16.52 15.94
CA ARG A 61 -3.72 17.99 15.96
C ARG A 61 -2.56 18.55 15.15
N ALA A 62 -1.40 17.88 15.16
CA ALA A 62 -0.24 18.31 14.37
C ALA A 62 -0.48 18.17 12.87
N VAL A 63 -1.12 17.07 12.44
CA VAL A 63 -1.54 16.85 11.05
C VAL A 63 -2.58 17.88 10.62
N GLU A 64 -3.63 18.10 11.42
CA GLU A 64 -4.65 19.11 11.12
C GLU A 64 -4.04 20.51 10.97
N ALA A 65 -3.19 20.93 11.91
CA ALA A 65 -2.53 22.23 11.86
C ALA A 65 -1.64 22.38 10.61
N PHE A 66 -0.92 21.32 10.26
CA PHE A 66 -0.09 21.32 9.05
C PHE A 66 -0.93 21.48 7.78
N LEU A 67 -2.02 20.72 7.65
CA LEU A 67 -2.91 20.78 6.49
C LEU A 67 -3.67 22.12 6.39
N GLU A 68 -4.00 22.76 7.52
CA GLU A 68 -4.56 24.12 7.53
C GLU A 68 -3.57 25.15 6.95
N GLU A 69 -2.27 25.01 7.24
CA GLU A 69 -1.21 25.88 6.72
C GLU A 69 -0.82 25.54 5.27
N HIS A 70 -1.08 24.31 4.82
CA HIS A 70 -0.70 23.78 3.51
C HIS A 70 -1.90 23.18 2.76
N PRO A 71 -2.89 24.00 2.34
CA PRO A 71 -4.14 23.50 1.73
C PRO A 71 -3.98 22.82 0.36
N GLY A 72 -2.77 22.80 -0.20
CA GLY A 72 -2.44 22.13 -1.45
C GLY A 72 -1.64 20.83 -1.27
N CYS A 73 -1.43 20.37 -0.04
CA CYS A 73 -0.81 19.08 0.23
C CYS A 73 -1.77 17.96 -0.17
N ASP A 74 -1.34 17.11 -1.10
CA ASP A 74 -2.05 15.95 -1.61
C ASP A 74 -1.52 14.61 -1.06
N ASP A 75 -0.51 14.66 -0.20
CA ASP A 75 0.06 13.49 0.48
C ASP A 75 -1.00 12.66 1.20
N GLU A 76 -0.93 11.35 1.03
CA GLU A 76 -1.73 10.43 1.82
C GLU A 76 -1.14 10.28 3.22
N VAL A 77 -1.98 10.45 4.24
CA VAL A 77 -1.57 10.29 5.65
C VAL A 77 -2.29 9.10 6.25
N ALA A 78 -1.53 8.23 6.88
CA ALA A 78 -2.06 7.10 7.63
C ALA A 78 -3.03 7.57 8.71
N GLU A 79 -4.09 6.80 8.89
CA GLU A 79 -4.94 6.94 10.07
C GLU A 79 -4.17 6.36 11.27
N VAL A 80 -3.86 7.23 12.25
CA VAL A 80 -3.11 6.87 13.45
C VAL A 80 -4.11 6.50 14.54
N LEU A 81 -4.05 5.25 15.02
CA LEU A 81 -4.99 4.72 16.01
C LEU A 81 -4.22 4.14 17.20
N ALA A 82 -4.41 4.67 18.41
CA ALA A 82 -3.84 4.06 19.61
C ALA A 82 -4.73 2.92 20.13
N GLY A 83 -4.08 1.80 20.43
CA GLY A 83 -4.74 0.59 20.89
C GLY A 83 -4.60 -0.56 19.90
N GLY A 84 -5.07 -1.71 20.34
CA GLY A 84 -4.81 -3.00 19.69
C GLY A 84 -4.30 -4.03 20.69
N GLU A 85 -4.11 -5.24 20.23
CA GLU A 85 -3.58 -6.33 21.03
C GLU A 85 -2.05 -6.36 20.95
N LEU A 86 -1.39 -6.43 22.10
CA LEU A 86 0.04 -6.66 22.15
C LEU A 86 0.32 -8.11 21.78
N ARG A 87 1.19 -8.31 20.80
CA ARG A 87 1.69 -9.66 20.49
C ARG A 87 2.52 -10.18 21.64
N SER A 88 2.26 -11.42 22.03
CA SER A 88 3.09 -12.14 22.97
C SER A 88 4.49 -12.40 22.40
N LEU A 89 5.48 -12.56 23.27
CA LEU A 89 6.85 -12.89 22.85
C LEU A 89 6.89 -14.19 22.02
N ASP A 90 6.02 -15.15 22.30
CA ASP A 90 5.99 -16.41 21.56
C ASP A 90 5.42 -16.27 20.15
N GLU A 91 4.39 -15.45 19.95
CA GLU A 91 3.89 -15.10 18.61
C GLU A 91 4.96 -14.36 17.79
N VAL A 92 5.71 -13.44 18.42
CA VAL A 92 6.83 -12.77 17.77
C VAL A 92 7.91 -13.78 17.37
N LYS A 93 8.29 -14.70 18.26
CA LYS A 93 9.26 -15.77 17.94
C LYS A 93 8.77 -16.64 16.78
N GLU A 94 7.50 -16.99 16.74
CA GLU A 94 6.91 -17.77 15.65
C GLU A 94 6.99 -17.00 14.32
N GLY A 95 6.64 -15.71 14.33
CA GLY A 95 6.79 -14.83 13.17
C GLY A 95 8.22 -14.84 12.63
N TYR A 96 9.22 -14.63 13.49
CA TYR A 96 10.63 -14.68 13.10
C TYR A 96 11.05 -16.06 12.54
N ALA A 97 10.54 -17.15 13.13
CA ALA A 97 10.81 -18.49 12.65
C ALA A 97 10.26 -18.75 11.24
N ARG A 98 9.08 -18.20 10.90
CA ARG A 98 8.51 -18.28 9.53
C ARG A 98 9.43 -17.64 8.49
N TYR A 99 10.07 -16.52 8.83
CA TYR A 99 11.05 -15.83 7.97
C TYR A 99 12.48 -16.36 8.10
N ARG A 100 12.69 -17.50 8.80
CA ARG A 100 14.01 -18.10 9.06
C ARG A 100 15.02 -17.11 9.66
N THR A 101 14.53 -16.14 10.40
CA THR A 101 15.33 -15.08 11.03
C THR A 101 15.39 -15.35 12.53
N LYS A 102 16.53 -15.08 13.17
CA LYS A 102 16.66 -15.23 14.62
C LYS A 102 16.23 -13.95 15.32
N LEU A 103 15.33 -14.06 16.28
CA LEU A 103 14.98 -12.96 17.19
C LEU A 103 16.18 -12.65 18.08
N SER A 104 16.66 -11.40 18.08
CA SER A 104 17.75 -10.99 18.95
C SER A 104 17.26 -10.83 20.40
N ALA A 105 18.16 -11.05 21.37
CA ALA A 105 17.82 -10.87 22.78
C ALA A 105 17.39 -9.44 23.11
N ALA A 106 17.97 -8.44 22.43
CA ALA A 106 17.61 -7.04 22.59
C ALA A 106 16.17 -6.75 22.13
N VAL A 107 15.76 -7.27 20.97
CA VAL A 107 14.38 -7.10 20.49
C VAL A 107 13.41 -7.86 21.38
N ALA A 108 13.76 -9.08 21.81
CA ALA A 108 12.93 -9.86 22.74
C ALA A 108 12.65 -9.11 24.05
N ALA A 109 13.68 -8.51 24.66
CA ALA A 109 13.53 -7.71 25.88
C ALA A 109 12.63 -6.48 25.67
N ARG A 110 12.70 -5.83 24.49
CA ARG A 110 11.82 -4.71 24.16
C ARG A 110 10.38 -5.13 23.95
N VAL A 111 10.12 -6.28 23.32
CA VAL A 111 8.76 -6.84 23.19
C VAL A 111 8.13 -7.02 24.58
N GLU A 112 8.88 -7.57 25.54
CA GLU A 112 8.40 -7.75 26.92
C GLU A 112 8.18 -6.42 27.66
N ALA A 113 8.90 -5.36 27.30
CA ALA A 113 8.74 -4.03 27.88
C ALA A 113 7.56 -3.25 27.30
N CYS A 114 7.01 -3.66 26.14
CA CYS A 114 5.91 -2.98 25.48
C CYS A 114 4.61 -3.09 26.31
N ARG A 115 3.89 -1.97 26.41
CA ARG A 115 2.65 -1.84 27.18
C ARG A 115 1.48 -1.32 26.34
N SER A 116 1.76 -0.80 25.16
CA SER A 116 0.77 -0.32 24.22
C SER A 116 1.24 -0.53 22.79
N VAL A 117 0.28 -0.47 21.87
CA VAL A 117 0.49 -0.52 20.43
C VAL A 117 -0.28 0.64 19.79
N MET A 118 0.28 1.16 18.71
CA MET A 118 -0.35 2.13 17.82
C MET A 118 -0.35 1.55 16.41
N THR A 119 -1.46 1.70 15.72
CA THR A 119 -1.66 1.19 14.36
C THR A 119 -1.70 2.38 13.40
N LEU A 120 -1.02 2.24 12.27
CA LEU A 120 -1.08 3.19 11.16
C LEU A 120 -1.75 2.46 10.00
N GLU A 121 -3.00 2.83 9.72
CA GLU A 121 -3.77 2.24 8.63
C GLU A 121 -3.59 3.03 7.35
N ARG A 122 -3.43 2.34 6.22
CA ARG A 122 -3.25 2.94 4.90
C ARG A 122 -2.08 3.95 4.88
N PRO A 123 -0.87 3.54 5.31
CA PRO A 123 0.27 4.41 5.22
C PRO A 123 0.61 4.68 3.76
N GLY A 124 0.89 5.94 3.47
CA GLY A 124 1.42 6.39 2.19
C GLY A 124 2.79 5.79 1.86
N ASP A 125 3.22 6.01 0.64
CA ASP A 125 4.55 5.64 0.17
C ASP A 125 5.61 6.56 0.78
N LEU A 126 6.54 6.00 1.54
CA LEU A 126 7.60 6.77 2.20
C LEU A 126 8.60 7.43 1.24
N ASP A 127 8.56 7.13 -0.05
CA ASP A 127 9.36 7.78 -1.07
C ASP A 127 8.59 8.89 -1.81
N VAL A 128 7.28 9.02 -1.57
CA VAL A 128 6.40 10.00 -2.22
C VAL A 128 5.77 10.95 -1.21
N ASP A 129 5.23 10.42 -0.11
CA ASP A 129 4.43 11.15 0.88
C ASP A 129 5.32 11.71 1.99
N ALA A 130 5.81 12.95 1.81
CA ALA A 130 6.68 13.64 2.75
C ALA A 130 5.99 13.87 4.11
N LEU A 131 4.67 14.07 4.13
CA LEU A 131 3.88 14.20 5.35
C LEU A 131 3.85 12.88 6.14
N GLN A 132 3.71 11.74 5.47
CA GLN A 132 3.78 10.42 6.11
C GLN A 132 5.13 10.16 6.77
N VAL A 133 6.23 10.56 6.13
CA VAL A 133 7.59 10.49 6.70
C VAL A 133 7.68 11.34 7.98
N SER A 134 7.18 12.57 7.93
CA SER A 134 7.18 13.48 9.09
C SER A 134 6.30 12.97 10.24
N VAL A 135 5.12 12.42 9.96
CA VAL A 135 4.25 11.78 10.95
C VAL A 135 4.95 10.61 11.64
N LEU A 136 5.60 9.73 10.87
CA LEU A 136 6.35 8.61 11.45
C LEU A 136 7.49 9.08 12.35
N ARG A 137 8.31 10.04 11.89
CA ARG A 137 9.39 10.61 12.72
C ARG A 137 8.83 11.17 14.03
N TYR A 138 7.75 11.94 13.93
CA TYR A 138 7.07 12.55 15.08
C TYR A 138 6.65 11.53 16.13
N LEU A 139 6.02 10.43 15.70
CA LEU A 139 5.56 9.35 16.57
C LEU A 139 6.75 8.57 17.17
N LEU A 140 7.74 8.21 16.34
CA LEU A 140 8.88 7.40 16.80
C LEU A 140 9.79 8.13 17.79
N GLU A 141 10.00 9.44 17.60
CA GLU A 141 10.75 10.26 18.54
C GLU A 141 10.10 10.34 19.92
N ARG A 142 8.76 10.22 19.99
CA ARG A 142 7.97 10.34 21.23
C ARG A 142 7.63 9.01 21.89
N THR A 143 7.73 7.89 21.17
CA THR A 143 7.42 6.55 21.70
C THR A 143 8.58 5.88 22.44
N GLY A 144 9.79 6.44 22.38
CA GLY A 144 10.98 5.96 23.10
C GLY A 144 11.61 4.71 22.47
N GLU A 145 11.97 3.72 23.30
CA GLU A 145 12.53 2.42 22.86
C GLU A 145 11.46 1.50 22.26
N ALA A 146 10.75 1.99 21.24
CA ALA A 146 9.70 1.27 20.55
C ALA A 146 10.24 0.22 19.55
N LEU A 147 9.33 -0.60 19.05
CA LEU A 147 9.52 -1.52 17.94
C LEU A 147 8.49 -1.21 16.86
N VAL A 148 8.93 -1.20 15.61
CA VAL A 148 8.09 -0.93 14.43
C VAL A 148 7.95 -2.19 13.62
N MET A 149 6.72 -2.51 13.21
CA MET A 149 6.41 -3.59 12.29
C MET A 149 5.82 -2.96 11.04
N PHE A 150 6.59 -2.95 9.95
CA PHE A 150 6.09 -2.56 8.64
C PHE A 150 5.43 -3.78 8.02
N ASN A 151 4.10 -3.83 7.90
CA ASN A 151 3.38 -4.99 7.37
C ASN A 151 3.74 -6.29 8.12
N ASP A 152 3.90 -7.41 7.41
CA ASP A 152 4.30 -8.70 7.99
C ASP A 152 5.81 -8.88 8.15
N TYR A 153 6.60 -7.81 8.07
CA TYR A 153 8.06 -7.89 8.22
C TYR A 153 8.48 -8.03 9.70
N PRO A 154 9.71 -8.53 9.96
CA PRO A 154 10.26 -8.60 11.32
C PRO A 154 10.25 -7.24 12.03
N LEU A 155 10.14 -7.26 13.36
CA LEU A 155 10.19 -6.06 14.19
C LEU A 155 11.53 -5.34 14.04
N VAL A 156 11.46 -4.03 13.84
CA VAL A 156 12.61 -3.14 13.68
C VAL A 156 12.66 -2.20 14.89
N PRO A 157 13.82 -2.07 15.58
CA PRO A 157 14.02 -1.03 16.59
C PRO A 157 13.69 0.37 16.07
N SER A 158 13.00 1.19 16.86
CA SER A 158 12.60 2.54 16.44
C SER A 158 13.79 3.41 16.02
N GLU A 159 14.96 3.27 16.64
CA GLU A 159 16.17 3.97 16.25
C GLU A 159 16.62 3.63 14.82
N HIS A 160 16.49 2.38 14.40
CA HIS A 160 16.85 1.97 13.05
C HIS A 160 15.81 2.45 12.04
N ALA A 161 14.53 2.45 12.42
CA ALA A 161 13.48 3.06 11.60
C ALA A 161 13.72 4.57 11.43
N LEU A 162 14.11 5.28 12.50
CA LEU A 162 14.45 6.70 12.46
C LEU A 162 15.70 6.99 11.60
N GLU A 163 16.73 6.15 11.67
CA GLU A 163 17.92 6.26 10.79
C GLU A 163 17.52 6.17 9.31
N ASN A 164 16.69 5.17 8.94
CA ASN A 164 16.21 5.02 7.58
C ASN A 164 15.30 6.19 7.16
N LEU A 165 14.44 6.66 8.07
CA LEU A 165 13.58 7.80 7.80
C LEU A 165 14.39 9.08 7.63
N ALA A 166 15.52 9.26 8.31
CA ALA A 166 16.35 10.48 8.22
C ALA A 166 16.89 10.73 6.80
N GLU A 167 17.01 9.70 5.98
CA GLU A 167 17.44 9.80 4.58
C GLU A 167 16.32 10.24 3.62
N LYS A 168 15.06 10.21 4.07
CA LYS A 168 13.87 10.54 3.28
C LYS A 168 13.46 12.00 3.43
N GLU A 169 12.78 12.54 2.42
CA GLU A 169 12.21 13.89 2.49
C GLU A 169 11.01 13.90 3.44
N GLY A 170 10.95 14.91 4.32
CA GLY A 170 9.83 15.09 5.24
C GLY A 170 9.16 16.43 4.98
N ALA A 171 7.87 16.52 5.27
CA ALA A 171 7.09 17.75 5.16
C ALA A 171 7.72 18.89 6.01
N GLU A 172 8.13 19.96 5.34
CA GLU A 172 8.75 21.12 5.97
C GLU A 172 7.79 21.82 6.93
N GLY A 173 8.22 22.10 8.16
CA GLY A 173 7.39 22.77 9.17
C GLY A 173 6.45 21.85 9.96
N PHE A 174 6.32 20.57 9.58
CA PHE A 174 5.54 19.61 10.37
C PHE A 174 6.12 19.43 11.78
N GLY A 175 5.25 19.42 12.80
CA GLY A 175 5.65 19.21 14.19
C GLY A 175 6.47 20.35 14.81
N ALA A 176 6.71 21.45 14.08
CA ALA A 176 7.22 22.67 14.67
C ALA A 176 6.20 23.12 15.74
N THR A 177 6.66 23.35 16.96
CA THR A 177 5.77 23.81 18.04
C THR A 177 5.07 25.07 17.54
N PRO A 178 3.74 25.07 17.38
CA PRO A 178 3.05 26.21 16.80
C PRO A 178 3.37 27.43 17.67
N ALA A 179 3.79 28.52 17.03
CA ALA A 179 3.92 29.80 17.72
C ALA A 179 2.59 30.07 18.43
N ALA A 180 2.65 30.41 19.73
CA ALA A 180 1.49 30.53 20.60
C ALA A 180 0.27 31.13 19.86
N PRO A 181 -0.92 30.50 19.96
CA PRO A 181 -2.04 30.79 19.07
C PRO A 181 -2.30 32.29 19.05
N LYS A 182 -2.18 32.91 17.86
CA LYS A 182 -2.61 34.29 17.67
C LYS A 182 -4.06 34.36 18.14
N PRO A 183 -4.43 35.29 19.04
CA PRO A 183 -5.76 35.33 19.63
C PRO A 183 -6.80 35.37 18.52
N ARG A 184 -7.52 34.24 18.33
CA ARG A 184 -8.61 34.14 17.37
C ARG A 184 -9.62 35.22 17.74
N ARG A 185 -9.81 36.22 16.85
CA ARG A 185 -10.90 37.19 16.98
C ARG A 185 -12.20 36.41 17.11
N ALA A 186 -12.88 36.58 18.23
CA ALA A 186 -14.11 35.86 18.57
C ALA A 186 -15.09 35.90 17.39
N ARG A 187 -15.36 34.72 16.81
CA ARG A 187 -16.36 34.54 15.76
C ARG A 187 -17.73 34.60 16.46
N MET A 188 -18.52 35.63 16.15
CA MET A 188 -19.89 35.75 16.66
C MET A 188 -20.72 34.53 16.21
N PRO A 189 -21.62 34.01 17.05
CA PRO A 189 -22.43 32.84 16.72
C PRO A 189 -23.40 33.18 15.58
N ALA A 190 -23.31 32.44 14.48
CA ALA A 190 -24.28 32.49 13.40
C ALA A 190 -25.59 31.84 13.86
N THR A 191 -26.66 32.62 13.83
CA THR A 191 -28.04 32.19 14.05
C THR A 191 -28.45 31.13 13.02
N ALA A 192 -28.94 29.99 13.53
CA ALA A 192 -29.51 28.90 12.73
C ALA A 192 -30.75 29.39 11.95
N GLY A 193 -30.60 29.53 10.63
CA GLY A 193 -31.71 29.69 9.69
C GLY A 193 -32.22 28.32 9.24
N ALA A 194 -33.49 28.03 9.53
CA ALA A 194 -34.17 26.82 9.10
C ALA A 194 -34.22 26.69 7.56
N ALA A 195 -33.58 25.65 7.02
CA ALA A 195 -33.62 25.33 5.60
C ALA A 195 -34.92 24.58 5.27
N LYS A 196 -35.70 25.18 4.37
CA LYS A 196 -36.97 24.70 3.83
C LYS A 196 -36.70 23.65 2.75
N VAL A 197 -37.08 22.39 3.01
CA VAL A 197 -36.98 21.28 2.07
C VAL A 197 -38.00 21.48 0.94
N GLY A 198 -37.53 21.66 -0.29
CA GLY A 198 -38.34 21.70 -1.51
C GLY A 198 -38.41 20.33 -2.17
N SER A 199 -39.62 19.78 -2.31
CA SER A 199 -39.89 18.54 -3.04
C SER A 199 -39.55 18.70 -4.53
N ALA A 200 -38.62 17.88 -5.02
CA ALA A 200 -38.32 17.76 -6.44
C ALA A 200 -39.26 16.76 -7.13
N LYS A 201 -39.81 17.19 -8.26
CA LYS A 201 -40.82 16.55 -9.09
C LYS A 201 -40.15 15.58 -10.08
N ALA A 202 -40.60 14.33 -10.10
CA ALA A 202 -40.18 13.32 -11.06
C ALA A 202 -40.62 13.70 -12.49
N GLY A 203 -39.68 13.67 -13.44
CA GLY A 203 -39.93 13.81 -14.88
C GLY A 203 -39.64 12.50 -15.60
N SER A 204 -40.68 11.89 -16.18
CA SER A 204 -40.55 10.80 -17.15
C SER A 204 -39.88 11.30 -18.43
N ALA A 205 -38.86 10.60 -18.90
CA ALA A 205 -38.30 10.78 -20.23
C ALA A 205 -38.56 9.54 -21.11
N LYS A 206 -39.10 9.86 -22.28
CA LYS A 206 -39.69 9.06 -23.35
C LYS A 206 -38.63 8.30 -24.17
N ALA A 207 -38.91 7.03 -24.47
CA ALA A 207 -38.16 6.23 -25.43
C ALA A 207 -38.28 6.78 -26.86
N GLY A 208 -37.16 6.88 -27.56
CA GLY A 208 -37.08 7.24 -28.98
C GLY A 208 -36.32 6.18 -29.75
N ALA A 209 -37.00 5.58 -30.74
CA ALA A 209 -36.43 4.66 -31.71
C ALA A 209 -35.76 5.43 -32.87
N ALA A 210 -34.59 4.99 -33.31
CA ALA A 210 -34.01 5.31 -34.63
C ALA A 210 -33.08 4.15 -35.02
N LYS A 211 -33.46 3.31 -35.98
CA LYS A 211 -33.32 3.42 -37.45
C LYS A 211 -31.94 2.95 -37.94
N ALA A 212 -31.96 1.76 -38.54
CA ALA A 212 -30.85 1.08 -39.20
C ALA A 212 -30.35 1.83 -40.46
N GLY A 213 -29.05 1.73 -40.70
CA GLY A 213 -28.38 2.08 -41.95
C GLY A 213 -27.22 1.13 -42.23
N SER A 214 -27.31 0.39 -43.34
CA SER A 214 -26.26 -0.48 -43.89
C SER A 214 -25.22 0.31 -44.69
N ALA A 215 -23.93 -0.07 -44.58
CA ALA A 215 -22.92 -0.12 -45.65
C ALA A 215 -21.60 -0.68 -45.07
N LYS A 216 -21.18 -1.91 -45.40
CA LYS A 216 -20.38 -2.38 -46.56
C LYS A 216 -18.85 -2.21 -46.42
N ALA A 217 -18.23 -3.30 -45.97
CA ALA A 217 -16.95 -3.95 -46.35
C ALA A 217 -15.64 -3.13 -46.43
N ALA A 218 -14.66 -3.48 -45.58
CA ALA A 218 -13.54 -4.39 -45.91
C ALA A 218 -12.27 -4.10 -45.07
N THR A 219 -11.90 -5.01 -44.18
CA THR A 219 -10.54 -5.56 -43.98
C THR A 219 -10.64 -6.60 -42.87
N ALA A 220 -10.26 -7.83 -43.19
CA ALA A 220 -10.51 -9.01 -42.39
C ALA A 220 -9.30 -9.32 -41.50
N GLU A 221 -9.30 -8.80 -40.26
CA GLU A 221 -8.45 -9.25 -39.14
C GLU A 221 -9.07 -8.83 -37.78
N VAL A 222 -10.38 -9.04 -37.53
CA VAL A 222 -10.96 -8.71 -36.20
C VAL A 222 -12.22 -9.55 -35.92
N GLU A 223 -12.06 -10.79 -35.47
CA GLU A 223 -13.15 -11.53 -34.78
C GLU A 223 -12.66 -12.24 -33.50
N GLU A 224 -11.35 -12.33 -33.25
CA GLU A 224 -10.82 -12.98 -32.05
C GLU A 224 -10.92 -12.10 -30.80
N ASP A 225 -10.71 -10.79 -30.90
CA ASP A 225 -10.66 -9.89 -29.74
C ASP A 225 -12.01 -9.73 -29.02
N ALA A 226 -13.14 -9.83 -29.75
CA ALA A 226 -14.47 -9.79 -29.15
C ALA A 226 -14.67 -10.94 -28.14
N THR A 227 -13.97 -12.07 -28.33
CA THR A 227 -14.04 -13.21 -27.40
C THR A 227 -13.18 -13.01 -26.16
N GLY A 228 -12.14 -12.18 -26.23
CA GLY A 228 -11.23 -11.91 -25.10
C GLY A 228 -11.87 -10.98 -24.08
N GLU A 229 -12.44 -9.86 -24.53
CA GLU A 229 -13.09 -8.89 -23.64
C GLU A 229 -14.31 -9.48 -22.91
N GLU A 230 -15.15 -10.25 -23.61
CA GLU A 230 -16.28 -10.95 -23.00
C GLU A 230 -15.83 -11.97 -21.94
N ARG A 231 -14.69 -12.64 -22.15
CA ARG A 231 -14.11 -13.58 -21.20
C ARG A 231 -13.58 -12.87 -19.96
N ALA A 232 -12.85 -11.78 -20.15
CA ALA A 232 -12.39 -10.90 -19.07
C ALA A 232 -13.57 -10.41 -18.22
N ALA A 233 -14.65 -9.94 -18.85
CA ALA A 233 -15.85 -9.47 -18.16
C ALA A 233 -16.53 -10.57 -17.33
N ARG A 234 -16.55 -11.83 -17.81
CA ARG A 234 -17.09 -12.96 -17.03
C ARG A 234 -16.23 -13.27 -15.81
N VAL A 235 -14.90 -13.25 -15.95
CA VAL A 235 -13.98 -13.47 -14.82
C VAL A 235 -14.12 -12.34 -13.79
N GLU A 236 -14.12 -11.08 -14.24
CA GLU A 236 -14.32 -9.90 -13.39
C GLU A 236 -15.65 -9.97 -12.63
N HIS A 237 -16.73 -10.36 -13.30
CA HIS A 237 -18.04 -10.53 -12.67
C HIS A 237 -18.02 -11.58 -11.55
N LEU A 238 -17.35 -12.71 -11.76
CA LEU A 238 -17.20 -13.76 -10.74
C LEU A 238 -16.35 -13.29 -9.55
N LEU A 239 -15.26 -12.57 -9.81
CA LEU A 239 -14.41 -11.98 -8.77
C LEU A 239 -15.16 -10.94 -7.94
N SER A 240 -15.96 -10.10 -8.60
CA SER A 240 -16.80 -9.08 -7.95
C SER A 240 -17.90 -9.72 -7.10
N ALA A 241 -18.58 -10.74 -7.63
CA ALA A 241 -19.61 -11.47 -6.89
C ALA A 241 -19.04 -12.16 -5.63
N ALA A 242 -17.81 -12.68 -5.70
CA ALA A 242 -17.15 -13.26 -4.55
C ALA A 242 -16.67 -12.21 -3.53
N ARG A 243 -16.30 -11.01 -3.99
CA ARG A 243 -15.95 -9.88 -3.11
C ARG A 243 -17.14 -9.42 -2.28
N ASP A 244 -18.34 -9.43 -2.87
CA ASP A 244 -19.58 -9.00 -2.20
C ASP A 244 -20.16 -10.07 -1.25
N ASN A 245 -19.61 -11.30 -1.26
CA ASN A 245 -20.03 -12.40 -0.40
C ASN A 245 -18.87 -12.91 0.48
N PRO A 246 -18.86 -12.59 1.80
CA PRO A 246 -17.80 -13.00 2.71
C PRO A 246 -17.53 -14.50 2.75
N GLU A 247 -18.55 -15.35 2.56
CA GLU A 247 -18.40 -16.80 2.58
C GLU A 247 -17.62 -17.29 1.34
N LEU A 248 -17.90 -16.71 0.16
CA LEU A 248 -17.20 -17.05 -1.09
C LEU A 248 -15.78 -16.49 -1.14
N SER A 249 -15.50 -15.41 -0.39
CA SER A 249 -14.18 -14.77 -0.39
C SER A 249 -13.07 -15.73 0.05
N ILE A 250 -13.35 -16.62 1.01
CA ILE A 250 -12.39 -17.63 1.50
C ILE A 250 -12.05 -18.63 0.39
N ASP A 251 -13.08 -19.13 -0.30
CA ASP A 251 -12.92 -20.13 -1.36
C ASP A 251 -12.21 -19.53 -2.59
N VAL A 252 -12.50 -18.28 -2.94
CA VAL A 252 -11.82 -17.58 -4.03
C VAL A 252 -10.34 -17.34 -3.71
N VAL A 253 -9.99 -17.00 -2.47
CA VAL A 253 -8.57 -16.90 -2.06
C VAL A 253 -7.87 -18.24 -2.21
N GLU A 254 -8.53 -19.37 -1.89
CA GLU A 254 -7.95 -20.70 -2.09
C GLU A 254 -7.76 -21.03 -3.59
N VAL A 255 -8.72 -20.67 -4.44
CA VAL A 255 -8.62 -20.79 -5.90
C VAL A 255 -7.45 -19.97 -6.43
N LEU A 256 -7.35 -18.70 -6.06
CA LEU A 256 -6.25 -17.82 -6.51
C LEU A 256 -4.88 -18.34 -6.02
N ARG A 257 -4.80 -18.89 -4.81
CA ARG A 257 -3.58 -19.49 -4.28
C ARG A 257 -3.12 -20.71 -5.08
N LYS A 258 -4.05 -21.55 -5.57
CA LYS A 258 -3.75 -22.72 -6.43
C LYS A 258 -3.52 -22.33 -7.90
N THR A 259 -3.96 -21.16 -8.31
CA THR A 259 -3.82 -20.65 -9.68
C THR A 259 -2.35 -20.32 -9.98
N PRO A 260 -1.83 -20.63 -11.20
CA PRO A 260 -0.50 -20.20 -11.61
C PRO A 260 -0.29 -18.69 -11.50
N ASP A 261 0.96 -18.26 -11.41
CA ASP A 261 1.32 -16.86 -11.17
C ASP A 261 0.68 -15.89 -12.17
N LEU A 262 0.71 -16.24 -13.46
CA LEU A 262 0.07 -15.44 -14.51
C LEU A 262 -1.44 -15.26 -14.28
N GLY A 263 -2.13 -16.26 -13.73
CA GLY A 263 -3.56 -16.15 -13.42
C GLY A 263 -3.89 -15.31 -12.22
N ARG A 264 -3.00 -15.31 -11.20
CA ARG A 264 -3.11 -14.36 -10.10
C ARG A 264 -2.90 -12.93 -10.57
N ARG A 265 -1.88 -12.70 -11.40
CA ARG A 265 -1.61 -11.37 -11.97
C ARG A 265 -2.73 -10.91 -12.90
N TYR A 266 -3.31 -11.81 -13.70
CA TYR A 266 -4.48 -11.51 -14.52
C TYR A 266 -5.72 -11.17 -13.67
N ALA A 267 -6.00 -11.92 -12.60
CA ALA A 267 -7.08 -11.59 -11.68
C ALA A 267 -6.90 -10.22 -11.01
N ALA A 268 -5.68 -9.91 -10.56
CA ALA A 268 -5.35 -8.59 -10.00
C ALA A 268 -5.58 -7.47 -11.03
N LEU A 269 -5.11 -7.67 -12.25
CA LEU A 269 -5.30 -6.73 -13.36
C LEU A 269 -6.80 -6.44 -13.61
N LEU A 270 -7.65 -7.46 -13.61
CA LEU A 270 -9.10 -7.26 -13.78
C LEU A 270 -9.75 -6.53 -12.60
N ILE A 271 -9.26 -6.71 -11.38
CA ILE A 271 -9.77 -6.00 -10.20
C ILE A 271 -9.38 -4.51 -10.23
N GLU A 272 -8.17 -4.22 -10.72
CA GLU A 272 -7.60 -2.87 -10.73
C GLU A 272 -8.04 -2.05 -11.96
N GLU A 273 -8.00 -2.65 -13.14
CA GLU A 273 -8.21 -1.97 -14.43
C GLU A 273 -9.55 -2.33 -15.09
N GLY A 274 -10.27 -3.32 -14.58
CA GLY A 274 -11.51 -3.84 -15.18
C GLY A 274 -11.27 -4.78 -16.38
N SER A 275 -12.36 -5.21 -17.01
CA SER A 275 -12.32 -6.08 -18.19
C SER A 275 -11.62 -5.41 -19.37
N GLN A 276 -10.64 -6.11 -19.96
CA GLN A 276 -9.94 -5.69 -21.17
C GLN A 276 -9.67 -6.88 -22.08
N ALA A 277 -9.46 -6.63 -23.38
CA ALA A 277 -9.13 -7.67 -24.36
C ALA A 277 -7.81 -8.39 -24.02
N ASP A 278 -7.69 -9.66 -24.41
CA ASP A 278 -6.55 -10.52 -24.08
C ASP A 278 -5.21 -9.94 -24.58
N ALA A 279 -5.20 -9.26 -25.74
CA ALA A 279 -4.01 -8.60 -26.27
C ALA A 279 -3.54 -7.43 -25.40
N SER A 280 -4.47 -6.64 -24.85
CA SER A 280 -4.15 -5.54 -23.92
C SER A 280 -3.62 -6.08 -22.60
N ALA A 281 -4.32 -7.07 -22.03
CA ALA A 281 -3.88 -7.74 -20.81
C ALA A 281 -2.50 -8.40 -20.97
N ALA A 282 -2.24 -9.05 -22.11
CA ALA A 282 -0.96 -9.66 -22.43
C ALA A 282 0.20 -8.64 -22.44
N LYS A 283 -0.05 -7.42 -22.93
CA LYS A 283 0.93 -6.34 -22.91
C LYS A 283 1.23 -5.88 -21.48
N SER A 284 0.20 -5.68 -20.65
CA SER A 284 0.36 -5.30 -19.24
C SER A 284 1.09 -6.39 -18.44
N LEU A 285 0.77 -7.66 -18.69
CA LEU A 285 1.32 -8.82 -18.00
C LEU A 285 2.67 -9.32 -18.54
N ARG A 286 3.11 -8.77 -19.69
CA ARG A 286 4.29 -9.20 -20.45
C ARG A 286 4.26 -10.70 -20.77
N ALA A 287 3.11 -11.18 -21.23
CA ALA A 287 2.84 -12.58 -21.59
C ALA A 287 2.36 -12.69 -23.04
N ALA A 288 2.29 -13.91 -23.58
CA ALA A 288 1.68 -14.12 -24.89
C ALA A 288 0.13 -14.07 -24.77
N PRO A 289 -0.60 -13.48 -25.74
CA PRO A 289 -2.07 -13.41 -25.69
C PRO A 289 -2.74 -14.78 -25.51
N GLU A 290 -2.19 -15.83 -26.10
CA GLU A 290 -2.72 -17.19 -26.02
C GLU A 290 -2.55 -17.79 -24.61
N GLU A 291 -1.48 -17.41 -23.90
CA GLU A 291 -1.26 -17.80 -22.51
C GLU A 291 -2.26 -17.11 -21.60
N VAL A 292 -2.53 -15.81 -21.83
CA VAL A 292 -3.54 -15.05 -21.09
C VAL A 292 -4.92 -15.65 -21.30
N ALA A 293 -5.32 -15.92 -22.55
CA ALA A 293 -6.60 -16.56 -22.85
C ALA A 293 -6.75 -17.94 -22.17
N SER A 294 -5.70 -18.78 -22.22
CA SER A 294 -5.72 -20.10 -21.57
C SER A 294 -5.85 -20.01 -20.05
N VAL A 295 -5.20 -19.01 -19.45
CA VAL A 295 -5.26 -18.77 -18.00
C VAL A 295 -6.61 -18.20 -17.60
N ALA A 296 -7.17 -17.29 -18.39
CA ALA A 296 -8.50 -16.73 -18.19
C ALA A 296 -9.57 -17.83 -18.18
N ASP A 297 -9.54 -18.77 -19.15
CA ASP A 297 -10.48 -19.90 -19.19
C ASP A 297 -10.39 -20.79 -17.95
N LYS A 298 -9.17 -21.12 -17.52
CA LYS A 298 -8.94 -21.95 -16.34
C LYS A 298 -9.41 -21.25 -15.06
N LEU A 299 -9.16 -19.95 -14.96
CA LEU A 299 -9.58 -19.15 -13.84
C LEU A 299 -11.11 -19.00 -13.81
N GLU A 300 -11.76 -18.72 -14.95
CA GLU A 300 -13.22 -18.68 -15.09
C GLU A 300 -13.86 -19.99 -14.63
N ALA A 301 -13.33 -21.13 -15.09
CA ALA A 301 -13.82 -22.45 -14.71
C ALA A 301 -13.65 -22.74 -13.20
N ALA A 302 -12.50 -22.36 -12.63
CA ALA A 302 -12.22 -22.56 -11.21
C ALA A 302 -13.11 -21.67 -10.32
N LEU A 303 -13.33 -20.41 -10.72
CA LEU A 303 -14.22 -19.49 -10.01
C LEU A 303 -15.67 -19.95 -10.07
N ARG A 304 -16.17 -20.38 -11.24
CA ARG A 304 -17.52 -20.97 -11.35
C ARG A 304 -17.73 -22.16 -10.42
N ALA A 305 -16.72 -23.01 -10.25
CA ALA A 305 -16.82 -24.18 -9.39
C ALA A 305 -17.06 -23.82 -7.91
N VAL A 306 -16.62 -22.64 -7.46
CA VAL A 306 -16.83 -22.17 -6.08
C VAL A 306 -18.04 -21.24 -5.95
N THR A 307 -18.42 -20.49 -6.99
CA THR A 307 -19.57 -19.57 -6.93
C THR A 307 -20.93 -20.24 -7.17
N GLY A 308 -20.95 -21.43 -7.79
CA GLY A 308 -22.19 -22.11 -8.21
C GLY A 308 -22.80 -21.51 -9.47
#